data_AF-A0A3B7R5U7-F1
#
_entry.id   AF-A0A3B7R5U7-F1
#
_cell.length_a   1.000
_cell.length_b   1.000
_cell.length_c   1.000
_cell.angle_alpha   90.00
_cell.angle_beta   90.00
_cell.angle_gamma   90.00
#
_symmetry.space_group_name_H-M   'P 1'
#
loop_
_entity.id
_entity.type
_entity.pdbx_description
1 polymer ?
#
loop_
_entity_poly.entity_id
_entity_poly.type
_entity_poly.pdbx_seq_one_letter_code
_entity_poly.pdbx_strand_id
1 'polypeptide(L)' 'MNTAVAARFASFMLVVVTLLGSAPAATADTPFTRAKAKGQRYTHRPYYKAYRANKSSWFSKK' A
#
# COMPACT_ATOMS: atom_id res chain seq x y z
N MET A 1 27.43 -36.68 7.93
CA MET A 1 26.19 -35.91 7.65
C MET A 1 25.59 -36.44 6.35
N ASN A 2 24.30 -36.81 6.36
CA ASN A 2 23.65 -37.34 5.16
C ASN A 2 23.38 -36.18 4.18
N THR A 3 24.12 -36.14 3.07
CA THR A 3 24.08 -35.07 2.07
C THR A 3 22.67 -34.85 1.49
N ALA A 4 21.87 -35.92 1.41
CA ALA A 4 20.48 -35.86 0.97
C ALA A 4 19.56 -35.12 1.95
N VAL A 5 19.87 -35.12 3.25
CA VAL A 5 19.12 -34.38 4.27
C VAL A 5 19.47 -32.89 4.19
N ALA A 6 20.75 -32.57 4.02
CA ALA A 6 21.21 -31.20 3.85
C ALA A 6 20.63 -30.53 2.59
N ALA A 7 20.59 -31.26 1.46
CA ALA A 7 20.01 -30.76 0.21
C ALA A 7 18.52 -30.43 0.34
N ARG A 8 17.73 -31.33 0.94
CA ARG A 8 16.29 -31.10 1.17
C ARG A 8 16.03 -29.88 2.05
N PHE A 9 16.83 -29.71 3.10
CA PHE A 9 16.71 -28.57 4.01
C PHE A 9 17.06 -27.26 3.29
N ALA A 10 18.13 -27.24 2.49
CA ALA A 10 18.52 -26.07 1.70
C ALA A 10 17.44 -25.68 0.68
N SER A 11 16.86 -26.66 -0.04
CA SER A 11 15.75 -26.40 -0.97
C SER A 11 14.52 -25.86 -0.27
N PHE A 12 14.16 -26.41 0.90
CA PHE A 12 13.05 -25.92 1.70
C PHE A 12 13.26 -24.47 2.16
N MET A 13 14.46 -24.16 2.69
CA MET A 13 14.81 -22.80 3.10
C MET A 13 14.77 -21.82 1.92
N LEU A 14 15.24 -22.23 0.75
CA LEU A 14 15.17 -21.41 -0.47
C LEU A 14 13.72 -21.06 -0.83
N VAL A 15 12.80 -22.04 -0.81
CA VAL A 15 11.38 -21.80 -1.08
C VAL A 15 10.79 -20.82 -0.06
N VAL A 16 11.06 -21.00 1.23
CA VAL A 16 10.57 -20.10 2.30
C VAL A 16 11.04 -18.66 2.09
N VAL A 17 12.33 -18.46 1.78
CA VAL A 17 12.90 -17.12 1.53
C VAL A 17 12.26 -16.47 0.29
N THR A 18 12.08 -17.23 -0.79
CA THR A 18 11.42 -16.70 -2.00
C THR A 18 9.96 -16.33 -1.74
N LEU A 19 9.25 -17.08 -0.90
CA LEU A 19 7.86 -16.79 -0.55
C LEU A 19 7.75 -15.51 0.28
N LEU A 20 8.62 -15.33 1.29
CA LEU A 20 8.65 -14.13 2.11
C LEU A 20 9.00 -12.87 1.29
N GLY A 21 9.91 -12.98 0.33
CA GLY A 21 10.27 -11.87 -0.55
C GLY A 21 9.24 -11.56 -1.65
N SER A 22 8.28 -12.45 -1.89
CA SER A 22 7.27 -12.28 -2.94
C SER A 22 6.09 -11.39 -2.55
N ALA A 23 5.99 -10.98 -1.29
CA ALA A 23 4.95 -10.06 -0.85
C ALA A 23 5.15 -8.70 -1.54
N PRO A 24 4.21 -8.23 -2.37
CA PRO A 24 4.29 -6.88 -2.92
C PRO A 24 4.26 -5.87 -1.78
N ALA A 25 5.11 -4.85 -1.83
CA ALA A 25 5.11 -3.72 -0.90
C ALA A 25 3.77 -2.97 -1.02
N ALA A 26 2.77 -3.42 -0.26
CA ALA A 26 1.40 -2.95 -0.37
C ALA A 26 1.14 -1.77 0.55
N THR A 27 1.72 -0.60 0.27
CA THR A 27 1.30 0.67 0.89
C THR A 27 1.60 1.87 -0.01
N ALA A 28 0.95 1.94 -1.18
CA ALA A 28 0.81 3.23 -1.84
C ALA A 28 -0.03 4.14 -0.91
N ASP A 29 0.52 5.28 -0.52
CA ASP A 29 -0.16 6.26 0.32
C ASP A 29 -1.26 6.97 -0.48
N THR A 30 -2.40 6.30 -0.59
CA THR A 30 -3.56 6.77 -1.35
C THR A 30 -4.52 7.57 -0.45
N PRO A 31 -5.32 8.49 -1.00
CA PRO A 31 -6.39 9.16 -0.26
C PRO A 31 -7.36 8.16 0.41
N PHE A 32 -7.57 6.99 -0.20
CA PHE A 32 -8.36 5.91 0.36
C PHE A 32 -7.73 5.30 1.61
N THR A 33 -6.44 4.94 1.57
CA THR A 33 -5.75 4.34 2.73
C THR A 33 -5.70 5.32 3.89
N ARG A 34 -5.49 6.62 3.63
CA ARG A 34 -5.55 7.67 4.65
C ARG A 34 -6.94 7.83 5.27
N ALA A 35 -7.99 7.82 4.45
CA ALA A 35 -9.36 7.90 4.95
C ALA A 35 -9.70 6.69 5.83
N LYS A 36 -9.32 5.48 5.39
CA LYS A 36 -9.50 4.23 6.15
C LYS A 36 -8.77 4.28 7.49
N ALA A 37 -7.51 4.73 7.51
CA ALA A 37 -6.73 4.87 8.75
C ALA A 37 -7.34 5.87 9.75
N LYS A 38 -8.02 6.91 9.26
CA LYS A 38 -8.73 7.90 10.09
C LYS A 38 -10.16 7.49 10.47
N GLY A 39 -10.62 6.30 10.08
CA GLY A 39 -12.01 5.86 10.27
C GLY A 39 -13.03 6.67 9.46
N GLN A 40 -12.57 7.39 8.43
CA GLN A 40 -13.41 8.24 7.59
C GLN A 40 -13.89 7.48 6.35
N ARG A 41 -15.10 7.80 5.89
CA ARG A 41 -15.62 7.25 4.63
C ARG A 41 -14.88 7.89 3.46
N TYR A 42 -14.34 7.06 2.57
CA TYR A 42 -13.75 7.52 1.31
C TYR A 42 -14.79 7.49 0.20
N THR A 43 -14.99 8.62 -0.47
CA THR A 43 -15.76 8.66 -1.72
C THR A 43 -14.79 8.70 -2.88
N HIS A 44 -14.81 7.66 -3.71
CA HIS A 44 -14.00 7.65 -4.93
C HIS A 44 -14.40 8.81 -5.84
N ARG A 45 -13.42 9.61 -6.26
CA ARG A 45 -13.63 10.73 -7.17
C ARG A 45 -12.75 10.53 -8.41
N PRO A 46 -13.34 10.42 -9.61
CA PRO A 46 -12.57 10.22 -10.83
C PRO A 46 -11.54 11.34 -11.06
N TYR A 47 -10.35 10.96 -11.53
CA TYR A 47 -9.20 11.84 -11.74
C TYR A 47 -9.46 13.03 -12.69
N TYR A 48 -10.38 12.89 -13.64
CA TYR A 48 -10.75 13.97 -14.56
C TYR A 48 -11.48 15.13 -13.87
N LYS A 49 -11.96 14.94 -12.63
CA LYS A 49 -12.72 15.94 -11.90
C LYS A 49 -11.80 16.71 -10.96
N ALA A 50 -11.19 17.78 -11.46
CA ALA A 50 -10.33 18.66 -10.67
C ALA A 50 -11.01 19.06 -9.33
N TYR A 51 -10.22 19.06 -8.25
CA TYR A 51 -10.64 19.69 -7.00
C TYR A 51 -10.88 21.18 -7.30
N ARG A 52 -12.14 21.62 -7.21
CA ARG A 52 -12.42 23.05 -7.11
C ARG A 52 -11.97 23.51 -5.73
N ALA A 53 -10.66 23.67 -5.52
CA ALA A 53 -10.08 24.29 -4.34
C ALA A 53 -10.28 25.82 -4.36
N ASN A 54 -11.38 26.30 -4.95
CA ASN A 54 -11.62 27.72 -5.17
C ASN A 54 -13.09 28.04 -4.94
N LYS A 55 -13.53 27.93 -3.68
CA LYS A 55 -14.75 28.58 -3.17
C LYS A 55 -14.61 28.85 -1.68
N SER A 56 -13.73 29.79 -1.31
CA SER A 56 -13.92 30.75 -0.20
C SER A 56 -12.60 31.42 0.22
N SER A 57 -11.99 32.23 -0.65
CA SER A 57 -11.27 33.42 -0.15
C SER A 57 -12.21 34.64 -0.07
N TRP A 58 -13.53 34.42 -0.18
CA TRP A 58 -14.51 35.50 -0.17
C TRP A 58 -14.55 36.26 1.16
N PHE A 59 -14.12 35.62 2.26
CA PHE A 59 -13.94 36.25 3.57
C PHE A 59 -12.49 36.65 3.87
N SER A 60 -11.68 36.94 2.84
CA SER A 60 -10.34 37.51 3.02
C SER A 60 -10.18 38.77 2.16
N LYS A 61 -11.10 39.73 2.32
CA LYS A 61 -10.85 41.14 2.02
C LYS A 61 -11.59 42.04 3.00
N LYS A 62 -10.78 42.70 3.83
CA LYS A 62 -11.05 43.80 4.77
C LYS A 62 -11.79 43.46 6.06
#